data_AF-R7VYA4-F1
#
_entry.id   AF-R7VYA4-F1
#
_cell.length_a   1.000
_cell.length_b   1.000
_cell.length_c   1.000
_cell.angle_alpha   90.00
_cell.angle_beta   90.00
_cell.angle_gamma   90.00
#
_symmetry.space_group_name_H-M   'P 1'
#
loop_
_entity.id
_entity.type
_entity.pdbx_description
1 polymer ?
#
loop_
_entity_poly.entity_id
_entity_poly.type
_entity_poly.pdbx_seq_one_letter_code
_entity_poly.pdbx_strand_id
1 'polypeptide(L)'
;PCNLHYEAAQCPSPLSYAPRLFTFNSDRMTFFQRVENALVSLLEPVYCYGFYKETLAFSSEVLQRDVSLLDMFNSASIWLLRYDFVFEYVRPVMPNMVFIGGINCAEKK
;
A
#
# COMPACT_ATOMS: atom_id res chain seq x y z
N PRO A 1 -0.18 3.07 4.10
CA PRO A 1 1.16 3.48 3.61
C PRO A 1 1.93 2.23 3.16
N CYS A 2 3.03 2.36 2.40
CA CYS A 2 3.97 1.26 2.11
C CYS A 2 3.65 0.28 0.98
N ASN A 3 2.57 0.48 0.22
CA ASN A 3 2.11 -0.48 -0.80
C ASN A 3 1.84 -1.92 -0.29
N LEU A 4 1.78 -2.15 1.03
CA LEU A 4 1.61 -3.48 1.65
C LEU A 4 0.36 -4.24 1.18
N HIS A 5 -0.74 -3.53 0.88
CA HIS A 5 -1.97 -4.13 0.37
C HIS A 5 -1.80 -4.66 -1.06
N TYR A 6 -0.99 -4.00 -1.91
CA TYR A 6 -0.65 -4.53 -3.23
C TYR A 6 0.28 -5.73 -3.11
N GLU A 7 1.29 -5.66 -2.24
CA GLU A 7 2.22 -6.78 -2.02
C GLU A 7 1.50 -8.01 -1.46
N ALA A 8 0.61 -7.82 -0.49
CA ALA A 8 -0.17 -8.89 0.10
C ALA A 8 -1.17 -9.52 -0.87
N ALA A 9 -1.79 -8.70 -1.72
CA ALA A 9 -2.63 -9.18 -2.81
C ALA A 9 -1.82 -9.73 -4.01
N GLN A 10 -0.49 -9.76 -3.92
CA GLN A 10 0.41 -10.19 -5.02
C GLN A 10 0.23 -9.39 -6.31
N CYS A 11 -0.24 -8.15 -6.19
CA CYS A 11 -0.38 -7.22 -7.29
C CYS A 11 0.98 -6.59 -7.66
N PRO A 12 1.36 -6.56 -8.94
CA PRO A 12 2.59 -5.90 -9.35
C PRO A 12 2.48 -4.37 -9.18
N SER A 13 3.51 -3.76 -8.57
CA SER A 13 3.65 -2.31 -8.43
C SER A 13 4.98 -1.84 -9.02
N PRO A 14 5.07 -1.65 -10.34
CA PRO A 14 6.34 -1.41 -11.03
C PRO A 14 6.92 -0.03 -10.75
N LEU A 15 8.17 -0.03 -10.29
CA LEU A 15 8.92 1.17 -9.89
C LEU A 15 9.30 2.10 -11.06
N SER A 16 9.11 1.65 -12.30
CA SER A 16 9.44 2.42 -13.49
C SER A 16 8.41 3.49 -13.85
N TYR A 17 7.17 3.38 -13.34
CA TYR A 17 6.09 4.32 -13.60
C TYR A 17 5.11 4.50 -12.42
N ALA A 18 5.12 3.63 -11.41
CA ALA A 18 4.38 3.87 -10.17
C ALA A 18 5.31 4.55 -9.14
N PRO A 19 5.17 5.86 -8.88
CA PRO A 19 6.00 6.56 -7.92
C PRO A 19 5.69 6.11 -6.48
N ARG A 20 6.73 6.02 -5.66
CA ARG A 20 6.65 5.71 -4.23
C ARG A 20 6.33 6.98 -3.45
N LEU A 21 5.74 6.79 -2.28
CA LEU A 21 5.44 7.86 -1.34
C LEU A 21 6.72 8.66 -1.04
N PHE A 22 6.58 9.98 -0.87
CA PHE A 22 7.65 10.96 -0.63
C PHE A 22 8.56 11.32 -1.82
N THR A 23 8.45 10.65 -2.97
CA THR A 23 9.23 11.03 -4.17
C THR A 23 8.62 12.22 -4.93
N PHE A 24 7.33 12.49 -4.75
CA PHE A 24 6.56 13.50 -5.50
C PHE A 24 6.71 13.40 -7.04
N ASN A 25 7.11 12.23 -7.53
CA ASN A 25 7.24 11.95 -8.96
C ASN A 25 5.85 11.67 -9.59
N SER A 26 5.75 11.83 -10.90
CA SER A 26 4.57 11.46 -11.71
C SER A 26 4.73 10.07 -12.34
N ASP A 27 3.75 9.62 -13.14
CA ASP A 27 3.85 8.42 -13.98
C ASP A 27 4.93 8.56 -15.07
N ARG A 28 5.26 9.80 -15.44
CA ARG A 28 6.30 10.14 -16.41
C ARG A 28 7.59 10.51 -15.68
N MET A 29 8.40 9.49 -15.41
CA MET A 29 9.71 9.64 -14.76
C MET A 29 10.87 9.58 -15.76
N THR A 30 11.81 10.52 -15.60
CA THR A 30 13.16 10.45 -16.20
C THR A 30 13.96 9.28 -15.62
N PHE A 31 15.10 8.94 -16.24
CA PHE A 31 15.97 7.87 -15.73
C PHE A 31 16.37 8.10 -14.26
N PHE A 32 16.80 9.30 -13.89
CA PHE A 32 17.22 9.60 -12.52
C PHE A 32 16.05 9.54 -11.52
N GLN A 33 14.85 9.98 -11.91
CA GLN A 33 13.66 9.83 -11.06
C GLN A 33 13.29 8.36 -10.85
N ARG A 34 13.50 7.48 -11.83
CA ARG A 34 13.31 6.03 -11.65
C ARG A 34 14.33 5.43 -10.71
N VAL A 35 15.59 5.90 -10.77
CA VAL A 35 16.64 5.48 -9.84
C VAL A 35 16.30 5.92 -8.42
N GLU A 36 15.91 7.18 -8.23
CA GLU A 36 15.42 7.69 -6.95
C GLU A 36 14.23 6.86 -6.44
N ASN A 37 13.24 6.60 -7.29
CA ASN A 37 12.05 5.83 -6.93
C ASN A 37 12.41 4.41 -6.48
N ALA A 38 13.38 3.79 -7.13
CA ALA A 38 13.91 2.48 -6.74
C ALA A 38 14.64 2.54 -5.39
N LEU A 39 15.46 3.56 -5.14
CA LEU A 39 16.14 3.74 -3.86
C LEU A 39 15.13 3.95 -2.72
N VAL A 40 14.10 4.78 -2.92
CA VAL A 40 13.04 4.97 -1.93
C VAL A 40 12.28 3.67 -1.67
N SER A 41 11.99 2.87 -2.71
CA SER A 41 11.36 1.56 -2.54
C SER A 41 12.18 0.60 -1.69
N LEU A 42 13.52 0.70 -1.70
CA LEU A 42 14.39 -0.14 -0.87
C LEU A 42 14.41 0.30 0.60
N LEU A 43 14.22 1.60 0.86
CA LEU A 43 14.20 2.17 2.20
C LEU A 43 12.82 2.05 2.87
N GLU A 44 11.76 1.99 2.08
CA GLU A 44 10.37 1.94 2.54
C GLU A 44 10.11 0.83 3.57
N PRO A 45 10.55 -0.44 3.41
CA PRO A 45 10.28 -1.50 4.41
C PRO A 45 10.74 -1.16 5.83
N VAL A 46 11.89 -0.49 5.98
CA VAL A 46 12.43 -0.05 7.28
C VAL A 46 11.51 0.99 7.91
N TYR A 47 11.09 1.97 7.12
CA TYR A 47 10.14 3.00 7.56
C TYR A 47 8.79 2.37 7.97
N CYS A 48 8.30 1.42 7.18
CA CYS A 48 7.01 0.76 7.41
C CYS A 48 7.02 -0.11 8.67
N TYR A 49 8.10 -0.84 8.90
CA TYR A 49 8.28 -1.60 10.13
C TYR A 49 8.25 -0.68 11.35
N GLY A 50 8.93 0.47 11.29
CA GLY A 50 8.87 1.47 12.35
C GLY A 50 7.47 2.03 12.58
N PHE A 51 6.75 2.36 11.51
CA PHE A 51 5.41 2.95 11.57
C PHE A 51 4.36 2.01 12.19
N TYR A 52 4.43 0.71 11.89
CA TYR A 52 3.47 -0.29 12.37
C TYR A 52 3.96 -1.07 13.60
N LYS A 53 5.10 -0.71 14.19
CA LYS A 53 5.73 -1.45 15.30
C LYS A 53 4.77 -1.71 16.47
N GLU A 54 4.02 -0.69 16.89
CA GLU A 54 3.07 -0.81 18.00
C GLU A 54 1.89 -1.72 17.64
N THR A 55 1.36 -1.58 16.43
CA THR A 55 0.27 -2.42 15.92
C THR A 55 0.70 -3.89 15.80
N LEU A 56 1.93 -4.15 15.37
CA LEU A 56 2.51 -5.49 15.33
C LEU A 56 2.63 -6.09 16.73
N ALA A 57 3.20 -5.34 17.68
CA ALA A 57 3.34 -5.79 19.07
C ALA A 57 1.98 -6.15 19.69
N PHE A 58 0.99 -5.26 19.52
CA PHE A 58 -0.38 -5.50 19.98
C PHE A 58 -1.01 -6.73 19.31
N SER A 59 -0.82 -6.89 18.00
CA SER A 59 -1.39 -8.01 17.25
C SER A 59 -0.78 -9.34 17.68
N SER A 60 0.53 -9.40 17.91
CA SER A 60 1.20 -10.61 18.41
C SER A 60 0.73 -11.00 19.81
N GLU A 61 0.49 -10.01 20.69
CA GLU A 61 -0.07 -10.24 22.03
C GLU A 61 -1.50 -10.79 21.96
N VAL A 62 -2.38 -10.18 21.15
CA VAL A 62 -3.78 -10.60 21.04
C VAL A 62 -3.91 -11.97 20.34
N LEU A 63 -3.13 -12.21 19.29
CA LEU A 63 -3.18 -13.45 18.51
C LEU A 63 -2.34 -14.58 19.12
N GLN A 64 -1.60 -14.30 20.21
CA GLN A 64 -0.77 -15.27 20.93
C GLN A 64 0.22 -16.01 20.01
N ARG A 65 0.75 -15.33 19.01
CA ARG A 65 1.76 -15.83 18.06
C ARG A 65 2.57 -14.69 17.49
N ASP A 66 3.76 -14.99 16.97
CA ASP A 66 4.51 -14.01 16.19
C ASP A 66 3.77 -13.72 14.87
N VAL A 67 3.60 -12.44 14.57
CA VAL A 67 2.93 -11.94 13.37
C VAL A 67 3.85 -10.98 12.63
N SER A 68 4.15 -11.27 11.37
CA SER A 68 4.86 -10.31 10.51
C SER A 68 3.88 -9.30 9.90
N LEU A 69 4.41 -8.18 9.38
CA LEU A 69 3.60 -7.21 8.63
C LEU A 69 2.84 -7.88 7.50
N LEU A 70 3.54 -8.66 6.68
CA LEU A 70 2.91 -9.29 5.54
C LEU A 70 1.82 -10.28 5.98
N ASP A 71 2.00 -10.99 7.10
CA ASP A 71 0.99 -11.93 7.62
C ASP A 71 -0.32 -11.24 8.01
N MET A 72 -0.22 -10.03 8.60
CA MET A 72 -1.42 -9.25 8.93
C MET A 72 -2.21 -8.93 7.66
N PHE A 73 -1.51 -8.46 6.64
CA PHE A 73 -2.16 -8.03 5.40
C PHE A 73 -2.65 -9.25 4.58
N ASN A 74 -1.84 -10.30 4.43
CA ASN A 74 -2.19 -11.52 3.67
C ASN A 74 -3.43 -12.25 4.18
N SER A 75 -3.79 -12.09 5.46
CA SER A 75 -4.96 -12.74 6.05
C SER A 75 -6.30 -12.20 5.53
N ALA A 76 -6.31 -11.05 4.86
CA ALA A 76 -7.53 -10.42 4.38
C ALA A 76 -8.12 -11.13 3.16
N SER A 77 -9.40 -11.53 3.24
CA SER A 77 -10.12 -12.12 2.10
C SER A 77 -10.56 -11.07 1.07
N ILE A 78 -10.95 -9.87 1.52
CA ILE A 78 -11.39 -8.74 0.70
C ILE A 78 -10.71 -7.47 1.20
N TRP A 79 -10.22 -6.65 0.28
CA TRP A 79 -9.62 -5.35 0.55
C TRP A 79 -10.61 -4.24 0.23
N LEU A 80 -11.03 -3.49 1.24
CA LEU A 80 -11.85 -2.29 1.06
C LEU A 80 -10.94 -1.06 1.05
N LEU A 81 -10.69 -0.50 -0.13
CA LEU A 81 -9.79 0.63 -0.33
C LEU A 81 -10.60 1.92 -0.26
N ARG A 82 -10.39 2.72 0.80
CA ARG A 82 -11.06 4.02 1.00
C ARG A 82 -10.50 5.13 0.10
N TYR A 83 -10.31 4.84 -1.17
CA TYR A 83 -9.92 5.78 -2.21
C TYR A 83 -10.51 5.28 -3.54
N ASP A 84 -10.51 6.15 -4.54
CA ASP A 84 -10.98 5.83 -5.89
C ASP A 84 -9.78 5.53 -6.80
N PHE A 85 -9.97 4.63 -7.78
CA PHE A 85 -8.93 4.29 -8.74
C PHE A 85 -8.49 5.49 -9.59
N VAL A 86 -9.33 6.53 -9.72
CA VAL A 86 -9.01 7.77 -10.43
C VAL A 86 -7.82 8.52 -9.82
N PHE A 87 -7.55 8.36 -8.52
CA PHE A 87 -6.43 9.03 -7.82
C PHE A 87 -5.15 8.19 -7.78
N GLU A 88 -5.18 6.99 -8.35
CA GLU A 88 -4.07 6.06 -8.32
C GLU A 88 -3.41 5.94 -9.70
N TYR A 89 -2.11 5.65 -9.68
CA TYR A 89 -1.39 5.32 -10.89
C TYR A 89 -1.87 3.97 -11.44
N VAL A 90 -1.96 3.87 -12.76
CA VAL A 90 -2.47 2.68 -13.45
C VAL A 90 -1.58 1.48 -13.13
N ARG A 91 -2.09 0.52 -12.35
CA ARG A 91 -1.43 -0.76 -12.07
C ARG A 91 -2.48 -1.85 -11.87
N PRO A 92 -2.14 -3.13 -12.12
CA PRO A 92 -3.08 -4.23 -11.92
C PRO A 92 -3.56 -4.32 -10.47
N VAL A 93 -4.83 -4.69 -10.31
CA VAL A 93 -5.48 -4.97 -9.02
C VAL A 93 -6.10 -6.36 -9.06
N MET A 94 -6.16 -7.02 -7.91
CA MET A 94 -6.83 -8.32 -7.79
C MET A 94 -8.35 -8.14 -7.64
N PRO A 95 -9.16 -9.13 -8.06
CA PRO A 95 -10.62 -9.06 -7.95
C PRO A 95 -11.15 -8.90 -6.53
N ASN A 96 -10.36 -9.27 -5.51
CA ASN A 96 -10.72 -9.08 -4.10
C ASN A 96 -10.41 -7.67 -3.57
N MET A 97 -9.90 -6.76 -4.41
CA MET A 97 -9.66 -5.36 -4.06
C MET A 97 -10.78 -4.47 -4.59
N VAL A 98 -11.55 -3.89 -3.66
CA VAL A 98 -12.74 -3.08 -3.95
C VAL A 98 -12.51 -1.64 -3.51
N PHE A 99 -12.61 -0.72 -4.47
CA PHE A 99 -12.52 0.71 -4.23
C PHE A 99 -13.86 1.23 -3.70
N ILE A 100 -13.84 1.77 -2.48
CA ILE A 100 -15.00 2.35 -1.79
C ILE A 100 -14.79 3.85 -1.56
N GLY A 101 -14.21 4.54 -2.54
CA GLY A 101 -14.14 6.00 -2.56
C GLY A 101 -15.52 6.65 -2.52
N GLY A 102 -15.61 7.90 -2.05
CA GLY A 102 -16.87 8.67 -2.09
C GLY A 102 -17.90 8.36 -0.99
N ILE A 103 -17.64 7.40 -0.10
CA ILE A 103 -18.56 7.00 0.99
C ILE A 103 -18.81 8.08 2.06
N ASN A 104 -18.07 9.20 2.03
CA ASN A 104 -18.22 10.29 3.01
C ASN A 104 -19.33 11.28 2.66
N CYS A 105 -19.94 11.19 1.48
CA CYS A 105 -21.05 12.06 1.11
C CYS A 105 -22.32 11.64 1.85
N ALA A 106 -22.87 12.52 2.69
CA ALA A 106 -24.22 12.35 3.20
C ALA A 106 -25.21 12.40 2.03
N GLU A 107 -26.19 11.50 2.01
CA GLU A 107 -27.35 11.65 1.12
C GLU A 107 -27.94 13.04 1.36
N LYS A 108 -28.12 13.82 0.27
CA LYS A 108 -29.01 14.97 0.35
C LYS A 108 -30.41 14.43 0.64
N LYS A 109 -30.92 14.71 1.84
CA LYS A 109 -32.33 14.53 2.18
C LYS A 109 -33.21 15.38 1.25
#